data_AF-A0A0M1JBT5-F1
#
_entry.id   AF-A0A0M1JBT5-F1
#
_cell.length_a   1.000
_cell.length_b   1.000
_cell.length_c   1.000
_cell.angle_alpha   90.00
_cell.angle_beta   90.00
_cell.angle_gamma   90.00
#
_symmetry.space_group_name_H-M   'P 1'
#
loop_
_entity.id
_entity.type
_entity.pdbx_description
1 polymer ?
#
loop_
_entity_poly.entity_id
_entity_poly.type
_entity_poly.pdbx_seq_one_letter_code
_entity_poly.pdbx_strand_id
1 'polypeptide(L)'
;MQLWLRYKTASNLYWDRQVEIAIAEQWSTNLADKNIISSILWPTEPLFKLQYQHVRRHHRHEQNYQHDILHNIDFSNACERLAKKLHTLLCGRRALIYVPLRGALPIWRGIWQFLPAIFPTINCDVYYPVTSSFVLYPKDSPIRKPDGRRASGVYTHTLELQRIRPFLYNYDVLVYVDEIISGSMMRKYVNEFVKLKIYDSIKIIAVGVADSYGERSVVKRAAIEAKVNEGFLDAFVWEGCKQLITADQKFLLGVHYVTYDKGLHAVPLLNNNLQFYEEKIKFDTHIYNNHFLMHDFMG
;
A
#
# COMPACT_ATOMS: atom_id res chain seq x y z
N MET A 1 -16.12 13.85 2.79
CA MET A 1 -15.07 12.87 2.44
C MET A 1 -14.42 13.27 1.12
N GLN A 2 -13.17 12.87 0.88
CA GLN A 2 -12.46 13.17 -0.37
C GLN A 2 -12.26 11.90 -1.20
N LEU A 3 -12.73 11.90 -2.44
CA LEU A 3 -12.54 10.82 -3.39
C LEU A 3 -11.40 11.16 -4.34
N TRP A 4 -10.38 10.32 -4.35
CA TRP A 4 -9.26 10.40 -5.29
C TRP A 4 -9.43 9.32 -6.35
N LEU A 5 -9.39 9.73 -7.60
CA LEU A 5 -9.56 8.87 -8.77
C LEU A 5 -8.24 8.80 -9.53
N ARG A 6 -7.89 7.59 -9.97
CA ARG A 6 -6.76 7.36 -10.86
C ARG A 6 -7.20 6.72 -12.16
N TYR A 7 -6.62 7.23 -13.24
CA TYR A 7 -6.76 6.75 -14.59
C TYR A 7 -5.44 6.15 -15.07
N LYS A 8 -5.47 5.49 -16.23
CA LYS A 8 -4.27 4.88 -16.81
C LYS A 8 -3.18 5.90 -17.14
N THR A 9 -3.58 7.10 -17.54
CA THR A 9 -2.68 8.21 -17.89
C THR A 9 -2.71 9.24 -16.78
N ALA A 10 -1.54 9.69 -16.34
CA ALA A 10 -1.41 10.67 -15.28
C ALA A 10 -0.99 12.05 -15.79
N SER A 11 -1.59 13.08 -15.23
CA SER A 11 -1.12 14.48 -15.36
C SER A 11 -0.24 14.91 -14.20
N ASN A 12 -0.34 14.25 -13.04
CA ASN A 12 0.51 14.45 -11.87
C ASN A 12 0.74 13.13 -11.12
N LEU A 13 1.70 13.14 -10.19
CA LEU A 13 2.11 11.95 -9.45
C LEU A 13 0.96 11.31 -8.68
N TYR A 14 0.20 12.11 -7.92
CA TYR A 14 -0.67 11.60 -6.87
C TYR A 14 -2.06 11.19 -7.38
N TRP A 15 -2.83 12.15 -7.91
CA TRP A 15 -4.25 11.98 -8.20
C TRP A 15 -4.66 12.70 -9.48
N ASP A 16 -5.35 12.01 -10.37
CA ASP A 16 -5.79 12.62 -11.63
C ASP A 16 -7.03 13.50 -11.43
N ARG A 17 -7.89 13.12 -10.48
CA ARG A 17 -9.05 13.90 -10.07
C ARG A 17 -9.33 13.71 -8.58
N GLN A 18 -9.58 14.81 -7.89
CA GLN A 18 -10.03 14.86 -6.51
C GLN A 18 -11.43 15.48 -6.46
N VAL A 19 -12.35 14.83 -5.74
CA VAL A 19 -13.74 15.26 -5.63
C VAL A 19 -14.19 15.17 -4.18
N GLU A 20 -14.83 16.21 -3.68
CA GLU A 20 -15.51 16.14 -2.39
C GLU A 20 -16.83 15.39 -2.52
N ILE A 21 -17.01 14.41 -1.64
CA ILE A 21 -18.18 13.54 -1.61
C ILE A 21 -18.82 13.68 -0.23
N ALA A 22 -20.10 14.07 -0.24
CA ALA A 22 -20.92 14.22 0.96
C ALA A 22 -21.85 13.02 1.18
N ILE A 23 -22.19 12.26 0.13
CA ILE A 23 -23.14 11.14 0.20
C ILE A 23 -22.74 9.95 -0.68
N ALA A 24 -23.27 8.76 -0.37
CA ALA A 24 -22.94 7.51 -1.05
C ALA A 24 -23.34 7.48 -2.55
N GLU A 25 -24.38 8.21 -2.93
CA GLU A 25 -24.82 8.32 -4.33
C GLU A 25 -23.79 9.05 -5.19
N GLN A 26 -23.23 10.15 -4.68
CA GLN A 26 -22.15 10.89 -5.35
C GLN A 26 -20.92 10.01 -5.53
N TRP A 27 -20.55 9.24 -4.50
CA TRP A 27 -19.46 8.27 -4.60
C TRP A 27 -19.71 7.26 -5.72
N SER A 28 -20.88 6.61 -5.71
CA SER A 28 -21.26 5.59 -6.69
C SER A 28 -21.24 6.14 -8.13
N THR A 29 -21.73 7.37 -8.31
CA THR A 29 -21.77 8.06 -9.61
C THR A 29 -20.37 8.34 -10.13
N ASN A 30 -19.45 8.81 -9.28
CA ASN A 30 -18.07 9.07 -9.70
C ASN A 30 -17.29 7.78 -10.04
N LEU A 31 -17.64 6.65 -9.42
CA LEU A 31 -17.02 5.36 -9.73
C LEU A 31 -17.60 4.67 -10.98
N ALA A 32 -18.63 5.24 -11.62
CA ALA A 32 -19.23 4.67 -12.83
C ALA A 32 -18.31 4.74 -14.05
N ASP A 33 -17.26 5.56 -14.02
CA ASP A 33 -16.29 5.65 -15.10
C ASP A 33 -15.41 4.40 -15.17
N LYS A 34 -15.58 3.65 -16.27
CA LYS A 34 -14.92 2.36 -16.50
C LYS A 34 -13.42 2.48 -16.77
N ASN A 35 -12.91 3.68 -17.00
CA ASN A 35 -11.49 3.95 -17.23
C ASN A 35 -10.69 4.13 -15.94
N ILE A 36 -11.36 4.22 -14.79
CA ILE A 36 -10.72 4.29 -13.48
C ILE A 36 -9.93 2.99 -13.26
N ILE A 37 -8.63 3.12 -12.99
CA ILE A 37 -7.79 1.97 -12.63
C ILE A 37 -7.87 1.68 -11.13
N SER A 38 -8.03 2.71 -10.30
CA SER A 38 -8.18 2.62 -8.86
C SER A 38 -8.79 3.90 -8.27
N SER A 39 -9.35 3.81 -7.07
CA SER A 39 -9.75 4.97 -6.28
C SER A 39 -9.47 4.80 -4.79
N ILE A 40 -9.32 5.93 -4.09
CA ILE A 40 -9.26 5.99 -2.64
C ILE A 40 -10.32 7.00 -2.17
N LEU A 41 -11.26 6.56 -1.35
CA LEU A 41 -12.14 7.44 -0.60
C LEU A 41 -11.50 7.67 0.76
N TRP A 42 -11.18 8.92 1.08
CA TRP A 42 -10.51 9.31 2.31
C TRP A 42 -11.50 9.92 3.32
N PRO A 43 -11.44 9.55 4.61
CA PRO A 43 -12.34 10.06 5.64
C PRO A 43 -11.95 11.50 6.03
N THR A 44 -12.49 12.46 5.30
CA THR A 44 -12.55 13.89 5.69
C THR A 44 -14.00 14.29 5.95
N GLU A 45 -14.23 15.19 6.89
CA GLU A 45 -15.59 15.71 7.13
C GLU A 45 -16.15 16.42 5.88
N PRO A 46 -17.46 16.30 5.59
CA PRO A 46 -18.45 15.48 6.29
C PRO A 46 -18.29 13.98 5.99
N LEU A 47 -18.43 13.12 7.01
CA LEU A 47 -18.48 11.67 6.86
C LEU A 47 -19.89 11.15 6.54
N PHE A 48 -19.99 10.07 5.75
CA PHE A 48 -21.27 9.42 5.47
C PHE A 48 -21.17 7.88 5.53
N LYS A 49 -22.30 7.22 5.78
CA LYS A 49 -22.37 5.76 5.83
C LYS A 49 -22.24 5.17 4.44
N LEU A 50 -21.19 4.37 4.23
CA LEU A 50 -21.03 3.56 3.03
C LEU A 50 -21.84 2.27 3.18
N GLN A 51 -22.85 2.09 2.33
CA GLN A 51 -23.59 0.83 2.28
C GLN A 51 -22.80 -0.19 1.47
N TYR A 52 -21.96 -0.97 2.13
CA TYR A 52 -21.31 -2.14 1.54
C TYR A 52 -21.46 -3.32 2.47
N GLN A 53 -21.81 -4.47 1.89
CA GLN A 53 -21.77 -5.71 2.64
C GLN A 53 -20.33 -6.17 2.70
N HIS A 54 -19.79 -6.32 3.90
CA HIS A 54 -18.63 -7.18 4.08
C HIS A 54 -19.06 -8.57 3.62
N VAL A 55 -18.55 -9.02 2.46
CA VAL A 55 -18.65 -10.42 2.11
C VAL A 55 -17.99 -11.15 3.26
N ARG A 56 -18.79 -11.88 4.05
CA ARG A 56 -18.35 -12.68 5.19
C ARG A 56 -17.43 -13.80 4.67
N ARG A 57 -16.19 -13.47 4.34
CA ARG A 57 -15.12 -14.45 4.37
C ARG A 57 -14.72 -14.54 5.83
N HIS A 58 -15.42 -15.40 6.56
CA HIS A 58 -15.06 -15.77 7.93
C HIS A 58 -13.71 -16.51 7.90
N HIS A 59 -12.62 -15.80 7.63
CA HIS A 59 -11.31 -16.29 8.02
C HIS A 59 -11.22 -16.12 9.52
N ARG A 60 -10.84 -17.17 10.23
CA ARG A 60 -10.70 -17.19 11.70
C ARG A 60 -9.82 -16.04 12.23
N HIS A 61 -8.97 -15.45 11.37
CA HIS A 61 -8.07 -14.34 11.67
C HIS A 61 -8.72 -12.95 11.57
N GLU A 62 -9.90 -12.79 10.94
CA GLU A 62 -10.60 -11.49 10.86
C GLU A 62 -11.19 -11.02 12.20
N GLN A 63 -11.20 -11.89 13.23
CA GLN A 63 -11.82 -11.63 14.53
C GLN A 63 -10.82 -11.56 15.70
N ASN A 64 -9.52 -11.72 15.45
CA ASN A 64 -8.57 -12.03 16.52
C ASN A 64 -7.44 -11.00 16.67
N TYR A 65 -7.65 -9.72 16.31
CA TYR A 65 -6.72 -8.74 16.87
C TYR A 65 -6.99 -8.65 18.37
N GLN A 66 -6.18 -9.38 19.13
CA GLN A 66 -5.98 -9.13 20.53
C GLN A 66 -4.84 -8.13 20.62
N HIS A 67 -5.05 -7.04 21.35
CA HIS A 67 -4.00 -6.06 21.58
C HIS A 67 -2.88 -6.72 22.40
N ASP A 68 -1.92 -7.33 21.69
CA ASP A 68 -0.75 -7.98 22.27
C ASP A 68 0.41 -6.99 22.23
N ILE A 69 0.75 -6.47 23.40
CA ILE A 69 1.79 -5.47 23.56
C ILE A 69 3.14 -5.98 23.05
N LEU A 70 3.48 -7.25 23.31
CA LEU A 70 4.75 -7.82 22.92
C LEU A 70 4.85 -8.00 21.40
N HIS A 71 3.77 -8.40 20.74
CA HIS A 71 3.76 -8.53 19.28
C HIS A 71 3.85 -7.17 18.61
N ASN A 72 3.13 -6.18 19.15
CA ASN A 72 3.18 -4.80 18.69
C ASN A 72 4.60 -4.22 18.81
N ILE A 73 5.27 -4.41 19.96
CA ILE A 73 6.67 -3.99 20.16
C ILE A 73 7.61 -4.67 19.17
N ASP A 74 7.45 -5.97 18.94
CA ASP A 74 8.30 -6.72 18.00
C ASP A 74 8.15 -6.22 16.54
N PHE A 75 6.92 -5.91 16.12
CA PHE A 75 6.65 -5.23 14.84
C PHE A 75 7.28 -3.83 14.77
N SER A 76 7.13 -3.04 15.84
CA SER A 76 7.72 -1.69 15.92
C SER A 76 9.24 -1.72 15.83
N ASN A 77 9.89 -2.64 16.56
CA ASN A 77 11.33 -2.84 16.53
C ASN A 77 11.83 -3.26 15.14
N ALA A 78 11.08 -4.11 14.42
CA ALA A 78 11.40 -4.46 13.04
C ALA A 78 11.33 -3.22 12.12
N CYS A 79 10.31 -2.38 12.29
CA CYS A 79 10.20 -1.12 11.55
C CYS A 79 11.34 -0.13 11.87
N GLU A 80 11.77 -0.02 13.13
CA GLU A 80 12.90 0.82 13.53
C GLU A 80 14.21 0.35 12.88
N ARG A 81 14.48 -0.96 12.90
CA ARG A 81 15.66 -1.53 12.23
C ARG A 81 15.62 -1.31 10.72
N LEU A 82 14.45 -1.46 10.09
CA LEU A 82 14.26 -1.12 8.68
C LEU A 82 14.51 0.36 8.41
N ALA A 83 13.99 1.26 9.24
CA ALA A 83 14.17 2.70 9.08
C ALA A 83 15.66 3.07 9.12
N LYS A 84 16.44 2.50 10.05
CA LYS A 84 17.90 2.72 10.12
C LYS A 84 18.61 2.26 8.85
N LYS A 85 18.30 1.04 8.36
CA LYS A 85 18.89 0.50 7.13
C LYS A 85 18.49 1.30 5.89
N LEU A 86 17.21 1.66 5.78
CA LEU A 86 16.69 2.45 4.68
C LEU A 86 17.28 3.85 4.68
N HIS A 87 17.44 4.48 5.84
CA HIS A 87 18.07 5.80 5.96
C HIS A 87 19.51 5.80 5.42
N THR A 88 20.32 4.81 5.79
CA THR A 88 21.69 4.64 5.25
C THR A 88 21.69 4.49 3.73
N LEU A 89 20.73 3.76 3.19
CA LEU A 89 20.60 3.61 1.74
C LEU A 89 20.16 4.92 1.09
N LEU A 90 19.18 5.63 1.66
CA LEU A 90 18.67 6.85 1.05
C LEU A 90 19.73 7.94 0.99
N CYS A 91 20.53 8.16 2.04
CA CYS A 91 21.72 9.05 2.00
C CYS A 91 21.50 10.39 1.23
N GLY A 92 20.38 11.08 1.47
CA GLY A 92 20.04 12.35 0.80
C GLY A 92 19.45 12.23 -0.62
N ARG A 93 19.28 11.02 -1.16
CA ARG A 93 18.57 10.76 -2.42
C ARG A 93 17.12 11.20 -2.35
N ARG A 94 16.63 11.81 -3.43
CA ARG A 94 15.21 12.07 -3.63
C ARG A 94 14.52 10.75 -3.92
N ALA A 95 13.57 10.35 -3.07
CA ALA A 95 12.94 9.05 -3.17
C ALA A 95 11.45 9.15 -3.47
N LEU A 96 10.98 8.30 -4.38
CA LEU A 96 9.57 7.99 -4.49
C LEU A 96 9.29 6.71 -3.68
N ILE A 97 8.45 6.79 -2.67
CA ILE A 97 8.10 5.65 -1.82
C ILE A 97 6.82 5.02 -2.36
N TYR A 98 6.91 3.82 -2.92
CA TYR A 98 5.80 3.07 -3.50
C TYR A 98 5.23 2.09 -2.46
N VAL A 99 4.05 2.40 -1.93
CA VAL A 99 3.43 1.72 -0.78
C VAL A 99 2.07 1.14 -1.18
N PRO A 100 2.00 -0.09 -1.75
CA PRO A 100 0.74 -0.68 -2.13
C PRO A 100 -0.20 -0.79 -0.95
N LEU A 101 -1.35 -0.13 -1.09
CA LEU A 101 -2.42 -0.38 -0.17
C LEU A 101 -2.82 -1.85 -0.30
N ARG A 102 -3.20 -2.50 0.79
CA ARG A 102 -3.36 -1.93 2.15
C ARG A 102 -2.31 -2.41 3.16
N GLY A 103 -1.67 -3.56 2.94
CA GLY A 103 -0.77 -4.17 3.92
C GLY A 103 0.58 -3.45 4.09
N ALA A 104 1.06 -2.75 3.05
CA ALA A 104 2.28 -1.96 3.15
C ALA A 104 2.10 -0.66 3.96
N LEU A 105 0.87 -0.14 4.08
CA LEU A 105 0.58 1.11 4.77
C LEU A 105 1.06 1.12 6.24
N PRO A 106 0.68 0.14 7.09
CA PRO A 106 1.16 0.12 8.47
C PRO A 106 2.68 -0.05 8.59
N ILE A 107 3.31 -0.75 7.64
CA ILE A 107 4.77 -0.91 7.59
C ILE A 107 5.43 0.44 7.29
N TRP A 108 4.96 1.15 6.26
CA TRP A 108 5.49 2.46 5.91
C TRP A 108 5.32 3.46 7.05
N ARG A 109 4.13 3.55 7.67
CA ARG A 109 3.91 4.39 8.86
C ARG A 109 4.87 4.03 10.00
N GLY A 110 5.11 2.73 10.19
CA GLY A 110 6.02 2.22 11.22
C GLY A 110 7.47 2.57 10.94
N ILE A 111 7.91 2.53 9.69
CA ILE A 111 9.26 2.94 9.27
C ILE A 111 9.40 4.45 9.41
N TRP A 112 8.44 5.21 8.90
CA TRP A 112 8.52 6.65 8.78
C TRP A 112 8.66 7.36 10.13
N GLN A 113 7.97 6.91 11.17
CA GLN A 113 8.12 7.51 12.52
C GLN A 113 9.54 7.41 13.09
N PHE A 114 10.36 6.48 12.61
CA PHE A 114 11.75 6.29 13.02
C PHE A 114 12.75 6.90 12.02
N LEU A 115 12.27 7.37 10.86
CA LEU A 115 13.10 8.21 10.01
C LEU A 115 13.28 9.55 10.74
N PRO A 116 14.53 10.01 10.98
CA PRO A 116 14.75 11.10 11.92
C PRO A 116 14.02 12.38 11.50
N ALA A 117 13.16 12.92 12.36
CA ALA A 117 12.52 14.23 12.22
C ALA A 117 13.53 15.40 12.10
N ILE A 118 14.81 15.12 12.40
CA ILE A 118 15.92 16.08 12.46
C ILE A 118 16.52 16.36 11.07
N PHE A 119 16.14 15.61 10.04
CA PHE A 119 16.57 15.91 8.67
C PHE A 119 15.49 16.70 7.93
N PRO A 120 15.58 18.04 7.84
CA PRO A 120 14.80 18.84 6.88
C PRO A 120 15.14 18.52 5.41
N THR A 121 15.71 17.34 5.12
CA THR A 121 16.29 16.92 3.84
C THR A 121 15.83 15.54 3.37
N ILE A 122 14.93 14.84 4.08
CA ILE A 122 14.28 13.63 3.52
C ILE A 122 13.30 14.09 2.43
N ASN A 123 13.82 14.18 1.20
CA ASN A 123 13.07 14.53 0.00
C ASN A 123 12.36 13.26 -0.51
N CYS A 124 11.27 12.89 0.16
CA CYS A 124 10.49 11.71 -0.17
C CYS A 124 9.05 12.09 -0.49
N ASP A 125 8.58 11.63 -1.65
CA ASP A 125 7.17 11.64 -2.01
C ASP A 125 6.60 10.23 -1.84
N VAL A 126 5.36 10.10 -1.38
CA VAL A 126 4.77 8.77 -1.12
C VAL A 126 3.61 8.48 -2.07
N TYR A 127 3.73 7.40 -2.81
CA TYR A 127 2.73 6.92 -3.74
C TYR A 127 2.01 5.69 -3.19
N TYR A 128 0.69 5.77 -3.08
CA TYR A 128 -0.17 4.72 -2.52
C TYR A 128 -0.99 3.99 -3.60
N PRO A 129 -0.43 3.05 -4.36
CA PRO A 129 -1.16 2.28 -5.36
C PRO A 129 -2.19 1.36 -4.70
N VAL A 130 -3.40 1.32 -5.25
CA VAL A 130 -4.42 0.38 -4.77
C VAL A 130 -4.24 -0.90 -5.56
N THR A 131 -3.94 -2.02 -4.91
CA THR A 131 -3.73 -3.32 -5.58
C THR A 131 -4.36 -4.47 -4.81
N SER A 132 -4.82 -5.52 -5.50
CA SER A 132 -5.41 -6.68 -4.82
C SER A 132 -5.39 -7.94 -5.67
N SER A 133 -5.07 -9.08 -5.05
CA SER A 133 -5.25 -10.40 -5.67
C SER A 133 -6.70 -10.87 -5.71
N PHE A 134 -7.58 -10.28 -4.90
CA PHE A 134 -8.94 -10.76 -4.68
C PHE A 134 -10.02 -10.01 -5.46
N VAL A 135 -9.68 -8.83 -5.99
CA VAL A 135 -10.63 -7.96 -6.71
C VAL A 135 -10.42 -8.13 -8.21
N LEU A 136 -11.52 -8.18 -8.96
CA LEU A 136 -11.50 -8.20 -10.42
C LEU A 136 -12.07 -6.88 -10.96
N TYR A 137 -11.53 -6.40 -12.07
CA TYR A 137 -12.15 -5.31 -12.81
C TYR A 137 -13.53 -5.72 -13.34
N PRO A 138 -14.49 -4.79 -13.51
CA PRO A 138 -15.81 -5.06 -14.04
C PRO A 138 -15.81 -5.89 -15.33
N LYS A 139 -16.86 -6.70 -15.52
CA LYS A 139 -17.03 -7.52 -16.73
C LYS A 139 -17.05 -6.71 -18.01
N ASP A 140 -17.33 -5.42 -17.95
CA ASP A 140 -17.48 -4.47 -19.04
C ASP A 140 -16.40 -3.38 -19.04
N SER A 141 -15.42 -3.45 -18.12
CA SER A 141 -14.29 -2.52 -18.10
C SER A 141 -13.37 -2.73 -19.32
N PRO A 142 -12.83 -1.66 -19.93
CA PRO A 142 -11.80 -1.78 -20.96
C PRO A 142 -10.47 -2.34 -20.42
N ILE A 143 -10.29 -2.43 -19.10
CA ILE A 143 -9.09 -2.97 -18.47
C ILE A 143 -9.13 -4.50 -18.52
N ARG A 144 -8.32 -5.05 -19.42
CA ARG A 144 -8.23 -6.48 -19.71
C ARG A 144 -6.80 -6.98 -19.62
N LYS A 145 -6.66 -8.28 -19.37
CA LYS A 145 -5.41 -8.98 -19.62
C LYS A 145 -5.12 -9.04 -21.13
N PRO A 146 -3.87 -9.30 -21.54
CA PRO A 146 -3.53 -9.48 -22.96
C PRO A 146 -4.35 -10.58 -23.67
N ASP A 147 -4.82 -11.59 -22.92
CA ASP A 147 -5.66 -12.68 -23.44
C ASP A 147 -7.17 -12.33 -23.48
N GLY A 148 -7.55 -11.07 -23.26
CA GLY A 148 -8.93 -10.59 -23.27
C GLY A 148 -9.73 -10.91 -22.00
N ARG A 149 -9.23 -11.73 -21.07
CA ARG A 149 -9.93 -12.02 -19.81
C ARG A 149 -9.92 -10.80 -18.89
N ARG A 150 -10.85 -10.79 -17.93
CA ARG A 150 -10.88 -9.78 -16.85
C ARG A 150 -9.53 -9.71 -16.16
N ALA A 151 -9.00 -8.50 -16.06
CA ALA A 151 -7.85 -8.22 -15.23
C ALA A 151 -8.22 -8.37 -13.75
N SER A 152 -7.31 -8.94 -12.97
CA SER A 152 -7.39 -8.86 -11.51
C SER A 152 -6.73 -7.58 -11.02
N GLY A 153 -6.98 -7.20 -9.78
CA GLY A 153 -6.36 -6.05 -9.14
C GLY A 153 -4.84 -6.17 -8.98
N VAL A 154 -4.25 -7.34 -9.25
CA VAL A 154 -2.80 -7.50 -9.40
C VAL A 154 -2.31 -6.78 -10.66
N TYR A 155 -3.09 -6.82 -11.73
CA TYR A 155 -2.74 -6.13 -12.97
C TYR A 155 -2.70 -4.61 -12.78
N THR A 156 -3.41 -4.09 -11.77
CA THR A 156 -3.35 -2.67 -11.40
C THR A 156 -1.95 -2.25 -11.01
N HIS A 157 -1.15 -3.12 -10.40
CA HIS A 157 0.26 -2.81 -10.15
C HIS A 157 1.00 -2.46 -11.44
N THR A 158 0.81 -3.23 -12.52
CA THR A 158 1.37 -2.93 -13.85
C THR A 158 0.87 -1.57 -14.37
N LEU A 159 -0.42 -1.27 -14.21
CA LEU A 159 -1.01 0.00 -14.66
C LEU A 159 -0.48 1.20 -13.86
N GLU A 160 -0.38 1.08 -12.54
CA GLU A 160 0.17 2.11 -11.66
C GLU A 160 1.66 2.36 -11.97
N LEU A 161 2.45 1.32 -12.24
CA LEU A 161 3.84 1.47 -12.69
C LEU A 161 3.96 2.19 -14.04
N GLN A 162 3.09 1.87 -15.01
CA GLN A 162 3.02 2.58 -16.28
C GLN A 162 2.62 4.04 -16.07
N ARG A 163 1.66 4.30 -15.16
CA ARG A 163 1.15 5.61 -14.80
C ARG A 163 2.24 6.50 -14.19
N ILE A 164 3.04 5.98 -13.26
CA ILE A 164 4.08 6.78 -12.57
C ILE A 164 5.37 6.93 -13.37
N ARG A 165 5.61 6.07 -14.38
CA ARG A 165 6.84 6.05 -15.16
C ARG A 165 7.29 7.44 -15.67
N PRO A 166 6.39 8.30 -16.20
CA PRO A 166 6.77 9.63 -16.65
C PRO A 166 7.30 10.54 -15.55
N PHE A 167 7.04 10.28 -14.27
CA PHE A 167 7.50 11.14 -13.17
C PHE A 167 8.80 10.65 -12.52
N LEU A 168 9.25 9.44 -12.85
CA LEU A 168 10.41 8.82 -12.20
C LEU A 168 11.70 9.62 -12.37
N TYR A 169 11.82 10.43 -13.43
CA TYR A 169 13.00 11.27 -13.66
C TYR A 169 13.20 12.36 -12.59
N ASN A 170 12.19 12.66 -11.77
CA ASN A 170 12.28 13.62 -10.67
C ASN A 170 12.91 13.03 -9.40
N TYR A 171 13.21 11.73 -9.39
CA TYR A 171 13.70 10.99 -8.23
C TYR A 171 14.97 10.23 -8.57
N ASP A 172 15.82 10.06 -7.56
CA ASP A 172 17.05 9.26 -7.68
C ASP A 172 16.77 7.77 -7.43
N VAL A 173 15.74 7.47 -6.63
CA VAL A 173 15.41 6.11 -6.21
C VAL A 173 13.92 5.90 -6.00
N LEU A 174 13.43 4.72 -6.39
CA LEU A 174 12.11 4.20 -6.07
C LEU A 174 12.23 3.19 -4.93
N VAL A 175 11.55 3.44 -3.81
CA VAL A 175 11.52 2.51 -2.67
C VAL A 175 10.19 1.78 -2.68
N TYR A 176 10.20 0.49 -3.01
CA TYR A 176 9.02 -0.37 -2.94
C TYR A 176 8.91 -1.00 -1.54
N VAL A 177 7.83 -0.69 -0.82
CA VAL A 177 7.55 -1.22 0.52
C VAL A 177 6.43 -2.26 0.45
N ASP A 178 6.58 -3.42 1.08
CA ASP A 178 5.51 -4.43 1.17
C ASP A 178 5.62 -5.36 2.38
N GLU A 179 4.54 -6.09 2.67
CA GLU A 179 4.56 -7.22 3.60
C GLU A 179 5.18 -8.49 2.99
N ILE A 180 5.88 -9.29 3.81
CA ILE A 180 6.49 -10.56 3.38
C ILE A 180 5.93 -11.72 4.22
N ILE A 181 4.72 -12.19 3.87
CA ILE A 181 4.15 -13.41 4.47
C ILE A 181 4.84 -14.66 3.89
N SER A 182 4.51 -15.02 2.65
CA SER A 182 5.25 -16.04 1.88
C SER A 182 6.27 -15.44 0.92
N GLY A 183 6.25 -14.11 0.74
CA GLY A 183 7.03 -13.38 -0.28
C GLY A 183 6.53 -13.56 -1.72
N SER A 184 5.44 -14.31 -1.96
CA SER A 184 4.96 -14.57 -3.32
C SER A 184 4.47 -13.33 -4.06
N MET A 185 3.74 -12.45 -3.36
CA MET A 185 3.23 -11.19 -3.93
C MET A 185 4.37 -10.20 -4.19
N MET A 186 5.23 -9.97 -3.20
CA MET A 186 6.41 -9.11 -3.36
C MET A 186 7.29 -9.54 -4.53
N ARG A 187 7.61 -10.84 -4.63
CA ARG A 187 8.37 -11.38 -5.78
C ARG A 187 7.66 -11.12 -7.11
N LYS A 188 6.33 -11.27 -7.13
CA LYS A 188 5.54 -11.01 -8.34
C LYS A 188 5.65 -9.54 -8.76
N TYR A 189 5.54 -8.60 -7.83
CA TYR A 189 5.64 -7.17 -8.11
C TYR A 189 7.07 -6.78 -8.51
N VAL A 190 8.10 -7.28 -7.82
CA VAL A 190 9.51 -7.17 -8.24
C VAL A 190 9.69 -7.64 -9.69
N ASN A 191 9.11 -8.78 -10.07
CA ASN A 191 9.19 -9.26 -11.45
C ASN A 191 8.47 -8.35 -12.46
N GLU A 192 7.39 -7.66 -12.07
CA GLU A 192 6.74 -6.68 -12.95
C GLU A 192 7.59 -5.41 -13.12
N PHE A 193 8.30 -4.94 -12.08
CA PHE A 193 9.31 -3.89 -12.23
C PHE A 193 10.38 -4.26 -13.28
N VAL A 194 10.89 -5.50 -13.23
CA VAL A 194 11.86 -6.02 -14.20
C VAL A 194 11.27 -6.10 -15.60
N LYS A 195 10.08 -6.70 -15.73
CA LYS A 195 9.40 -6.89 -17.01
C LYS A 195 9.08 -5.57 -17.71
N LEU A 196 8.69 -4.55 -16.96
CA LEU A 196 8.41 -3.20 -17.47
C LEU A 196 9.68 -2.36 -17.67
N LYS A 197 10.84 -2.90 -17.27
CA LYS A 197 12.13 -2.22 -17.29
C LYS A 197 12.12 -0.89 -16.54
N ILE A 198 11.52 -0.87 -15.33
CA ILE A 198 11.53 0.31 -14.47
C ILE A 198 12.95 0.62 -14.00
N TYR A 199 13.77 -0.41 -13.80
CA TYR A 199 15.17 -0.28 -13.38
C TYR A 199 16.05 0.47 -14.39
N ASP A 200 15.66 0.51 -15.66
CA ASP A 200 16.34 1.33 -16.69
C ASP A 200 16.11 2.83 -16.47
N SER A 201 15.03 3.20 -15.76
CA SER A 201 14.59 4.59 -15.56
C SER A 201 14.96 5.13 -14.18
N ILE A 202 15.06 4.28 -13.16
CA ILE A 202 15.36 4.68 -11.78
C ILE A 202 15.93 3.50 -10.99
N LYS A 203 16.78 3.77 -9.99
CA LYS A 203 17.21 2.75 -9.02
C LYS A 203 16.02 2.27 -8.20
N ILE A 204 15.97 0.98 -7.87
CA ILE A 204 14.86 0.39 -7.12
C ILE A 204 15.39 -0.26 -5.85
N ILE A 205 14.91 0.17 -4.69
CA ILE A 205 15.12 -0.51 -3.41
C ILE A 205 13.83 -1.21 -3.04
N ALA A 206 13.90 -2.51 -2.75
CA ALA A 206 12.77 -3.24 -2.20
C ALA A 206 12.93 -3.37 -0.67
N VAL A 207 11.87 -3.07 0.07
CA VAL A 207 11.84 -3.04 1.55
C VAL A 207 10.64 -3.84 2.04
N GLY A 208 10.81 -4.64 3.09
CA GLY A 208 9.65 -5.29 3.71
C GLY A 208 9.85 -5.83 5.11
N VAL A 209 8.74 -6.02 5.82
CA VAL A 209 8.72 -6.74 7.10
C VAL A 209 8.21 -8.15 6.85
N ALA A 210 8.90 -9.14 7.39
CA ALA A 210 8.60 -10.55 7.17
C ALA A 210 7.92 -11.21 8.38
N ASP A 211 6.88 -11.99 8.10
CA ASP A 211 6.12 -12.74 9.09
C ASP A 211 6.92 -13.94 9.62
N SER A 212 6.67 -14.35 10.86
CA SER A 212 7.36 -15.48 11.50
C SER A 212 8.89 -15.35 11.36
N TYR A 213 9.42 -14.14 11.57
CA TYR A 213 10.83 -13.79 11.38
C TYR A 213 11.43 -14.15 10.00
N GLY A 214 10.59 -14.33 8.98
CA GLY A 214 11.00 -14.64 7.62
C GLY A 214 11.21 -16.12 7.31
N GLU A 215 10.84 -17.03 8.22
CA GLU A 215 10.93 -18.49 8.01
C GLU A 215 10.12 -18.95 6.79
N ARG A 216 8.93 -18.38 6.60
CA ARG A 216 7.98 -18.75 5.53
C ARG A 216 8.37 -18.22 4.14
N SER A 217 9.34 -17.32 4.07
CA SER A 217 9.67 -16.58 2.85
C SER A 217 11.09 -16.80 2.34
N VAL A 218 11.90 -17.66 2.98
CA VAL A 218 13.32 -17.91 2.65
C VAL A 218 13.56 -18.06 1.14
N VAL A 219 12.85 -18.99 0.49
CA VAL A 219 13.03 -19.26 -0.95
C VAL A 219 12.66 -18.06 -1.82
N LYS A 220 11.60 -17.33 -1.46
CA LYS A 220 11.14 -16.17 -2.25
C LYS A 220 12.04 -14.96 -2.04
N ARG A 221 12.56 -14.76 -0.82
CA ARG A 221 13.56 -13.73 -0.51
C ARG A 221 14.86 -13.99 -1.23
N ALA A 222 15.38 -15.21 -1.24
CA ALA A 222 16.56 -15.57 -2.02
C ALA A 222 16.38 -15.24 -3.53
N ALA A 223 15.18 -15.45 -4.07
CA ALA A 223 14.88 -15.06 -5.45
C ALA A 223 14.81 -13.53 -5.68
N ILE A 224 14.47 -12.74 -4.64
CA ILE A 224 14.52 -11.27 -4.70
C ILE A 224 15.96 -10.78 -4.51
N GLU A 225 16.74 -11.40 -3.62
CA GLU A 225 18.18 -11.14 -3.44
C GLU A 225 18.96 -11.40 -4.74
N ALA A 226 18.61 -12.45 -5.48
CA ALA A 226 19.17 -12.68 -6.82
C ALA A 226 18.94 -11.49 -7.77
N LYS A 227 17.83 -10.75 -7.65
CA LYS A 227 17.58 -9.54 -8.45
C LYS A 227 18.49 -8.38 -8.10
N VAL A 228 19.02 -8.33 -6.88
CA VAL A 228 20.09 -7.39 -6.51
C VAL A 228 21.39 -7.77 -7.22
N ASN A 229 21.77 -9.05 -7.16
CA ASN A 229 23.00 -9.54 -7.81
C ASN A 229 22.96 -9.41 -9.34
N GLU A 230 21.78 -9.55 -9.94
CA GLU A 230 21.54 -9.33 -11.38
C GLU A 230 21.49 -7.84 -11.77
N GLY A 231 21.55 -6.91 -10.81
CA GLY A 231 21.53 -5.46 -11.06
C GLY A 231 20.13 -4.88 -11.33
N PHE A 232 19.07 -5.67 -11.19
CA PHE A 232 17.69 -5.21 -11.37
C PHE A 232 17.14 -4.45 -10.15
N LEU A 233 17.66 -4.73 -8.97
CA LEU A 233 17.41 -3.98 -7.75
C LEU A 233 18.73 -3.38 -7.25
N ASP A 234 18.67 -2.17 -6.72
CA ASP A 234 19.78 -1.50 -6.04
C ASP A 234 20.05 -2.16 -4.69
N ALA A 235 18.97 -2.50 -3.98
CA ALA A 235 19.03 -3.23 -2.72
C ALA A 235 17.71 -3.95 -2.43
N PHE A 236 17.80 -4.98 -1.60
CA PHE A 236 16.65 -5.59 -0.94
C PHE A 236 16.91 -5.64 0.57
N VAL A 237 16.08 -4.96 1.35
CA VAL A 237 16.20 -4.86 2.79
C VAL A 237 14.95 -5.42 3.44
N TRP A 238 15.13 -6.30 4.42
CA TRP A 238 14.00 -6.82 5.17
C TRP A 238 14.35 -7.05 6.64
N GLU A 239 13.32 -7.06 7.47
CA GLU A 239 13.39 -7.40 8.89
C GLU A 239 12.28 -8.36 9.26
N GLY A 240 12.54 -9.26 10.20
CA GLY A 240 11.55 -10.20 10.70
C GLY A 240 10.78 -9.64 11.90
N CYS A 241 9.49 -9.98 11.97
CA CYS A 241 8.71 -9.91 13.20
C CYS A 241 7.94 -11.21 13.41
N LYS A 242 7.45 -11.44 14.63
CA LYS A 242 6.71 -12.63 15.06
C LYS A 242 5.44 -12.81 14.25
N GLN A 243 4.63 -11.76 14.14
CA GLN A 243 3.37 -11.79 13.41
C GLN A 243 3.13 -10.46 12.71
N LEU A 244 2.89 -10.52 11.40
CA LEU A 244 2.55 -9.33 10.60
C LEU A 244 1.10 -8.89 10.80
N ILE A 245 0.88 -7.62 10.48
CA ILE A 245 -0.44 -7.08 10.15
C ILE A 245 -0.67 -7.36 8.68
N THR A 246 -1.67 -8.18 8.41
CA THR A 246 -1.97 -8.68 7.08
C THR A 246 -3.37 -8.25 6.67
N ALA A 247 -3.75 -8.57 5.44
CA ALA A 247 -5.11 -8.38 4.95
C ALA A 247 -6.18 -9.03 5.87
N ASP A 248 -5.83 -9.99 6.72
CA ASP A 248 -6.76 -10.61 7.65
C ASP A 248 -7.07 -9.71 8.86
N GLN A 249 -6.14 -8.85 9.30
CA GLN A 249 -6.38 -7.86 10.38
C GLN A 249 -7.00 -6.58 9.82
N LYS A 250 -8.14 -6.71 9.12
CA LYS A 250 -8.75 -5.64 8.34
C LYS A 250 -8.96 -4.32 9.09
N PHE A 251 -9.32 -4.38 10.38
CA PHE A 251 -9.56 -3.21 11.24
C PHE A 251 -8.29 -2.36 11.42
N LEU A 252 -7.12 -3.00 11.56
CA LEU A 252 -5.85 -2.32 11.78
C LEU A 252 -5.37 -1.56 10.54
N LEU A 253 -5.74 -2.04 9.35
CA LEU A 253 -5.29 -1.47 8.09
C LEU A 253 -5.92 -0.11 7.78
N GLY A 254 -6.99 0.29 8.49
CA GLY A 254 -7.67 1.58 8.34
C GLY A 254 -8.46 1.78 7.04
N VAL A 255 -8.14 1.01 6.00
CA VAL A 255 -8.82 1.02 4.71
C VAL A 255 -9.20 -0.39 4.27
N HIS A 256 -10.20 -0.54 3.43
CA HIS A 256 -10.66 -1.83 2.88
C HIS A 256 -11.04 -1.72 1.40
N TYR A 257 -11.02 -2.84 0.69
CA TYR A 257 -11.55 -2.91 -0.68
C TYR A 257 -13.03 -3.17 -0.65
N VAL A 258 -13.79 -2.33 -1.34
CA VAL A 258 -15.22 -2.56 -1.57
C VAL A 258 -15.44 -3.13 -2.95
N THR A 259 -16.56 -3.84 -3.09
CA THR A 259 -17.10 -4.27 -4.39
C THR A 259 -16.09 -5.07 -5.22
N TYR A 260 -15.79 -6.30 -4.78
CA TYR A 260 -14.76 -7.21 -5.33
C TYR A 260 -14.91 -7.52 -6.83
N ASP A 261 -16.03 -7.13 -7.46
CA ASP A 261 -16.33 -7.27 -8.88
C ASP A 261 -16.46 -5.93 -9.63
N LYS A 262 -16.43 -4.78 -8.94
CA LYS A 262 -16.56 -3.45 -9.54
C LYS A 262 -15.24 -2.68 -9.68
N GLY A 263 -14.12 -3.29 -9.31
CA GLY A 263 -12.79 -2.67 -9.43
C GLY A 263 -12.19 -2.28 -8.09
N LEU A 264 -11.02 -1.65 -8.15
CA LEU A 264 -10.20 -1.38 -6.97
C LEU A 264 -10.52 -0.04 -6.32
N HIS A 265 -11.46 -0.11 -5.39
CA HIS A 265 -11.86 1.04 -4.60
C HIS A 265 -11.48 0.80 -3.14
N ALA A 266 -10.52 1.57 -2.63
CA ALA A 266 -10.21 1.61 -1.22
C ALA A 266 -11.12 2.62 -0.52
N VAL A 267 -11.72 2.22 0.61
CA VAL A 267 -12.56 3.08 1.46
C VAL A 267 -12.10 2.98 2.90
N PRO A 268 -12.42 3.94 3.78
CA PRO A 268 -12.05 3.82 5.18
C PRO A 268 -12.91 2.75 5.86
N LEU A 269 -12.30 2.07 6.82
CA LEU A 269 -12.99 1.08 7.64
C LEU A 269 -13.52 1.74 8.92
N LEU A 270 -14.72 2.31 8.80
CA LEU A 270 -15.42 3.01 9.88
C LEU A 270 -16.55 2.16 10.46
N ASN A 271 -16.87 2.39 11.73
CA ASN A 271 -17.98 1.78 12.44
C ASN A 271 -19.32 2.47 12.13
N ASN A 272 -20.41 2.01 12.74
CA ASN A 272 -21.76 2.56 12.53
C ASN A 272 -21.91 4.03 12.97
N ASN A 273 -21.00 4.53 13.81
CA ASN A 273 -20.93 5.90 14.28
C ASN A 273 -19.95 6.76 13.45
N LEU A 274 -19.47 6.24 12.31
CA LEU A 274 -18.51 6.89 11.42
C LEU A 274 -17.14 7.15 12.06
N GLN A 275 -16.76 6.34 13.05
CA GLN A 275 -15.46 6.41 13.72
C GLN A 275 -14.60 5.20 13.34
N PHE A 276 -13.28 5.31 13.48
CA PHE A 276 -12.42 4.14 13.37
C PHE A 276 -12.71 3.12 14.50
N TYR A 277 -12.49 1.85 14.22
CA TYR A 277 -12.63 0.76 15.19
C TYR A 277 -11.62 0.89 16.34
N GLU A 278 -12.01 0.48 17.54
CA GLU A 278 -11.21 0.60 18.76
C GLU A 278 -9.85 -0.12 18.65
N GLU A 279 -9.84 -1.28 17.98
CA GLU A 279 -8.63 -2.07 17.70
C GLU A 279 -7.60 -1.26 16.91
N LYS A 280 -8.06 -0.50 15.91
CA LYS A 280 -7.20 0.37 15.12
C LYS A 280 -6.65 1.51 15.98
N ILE A 281 -7.50 2.14 16.78
CA ILE A 281 -7.10 3.26 17.65
C ILE A 281 -6.02 2.77 18.64
N LYS A 282 -6.27 1.65 19.33
CA LYS A 282 -5.31 1.05 20.26
C LYS A 282 -3.98 0.69 19.59
N PHE A 283 -4.04 0.08 18.41
CA PHE A 283 -2.85 -0.26 17.64
C PHE A 283 -2.08 0.99 17.23
N ASP A 284 -2.75 1.99 16.65
CA ASP A 284 -2.12 3.22 16.18
C ASP A 284 -1.50 4.02 17.34
N THR A 285 -2.20 4.13 18.48
CA THR A 285 -1.67 4.82 19.68
C THR A 285 -0.42 4.14 20.22
N HIS A 286 -0.39 2.81 20.23
CA HIS A 286 0.76 2.08 20.75
C HIS A 286 1.95 2.09 19.78
N ILE A 287 1.71 1.94 18.47
CA ILE A 287 2.79 1.82 17.50
C ILE A 287 3.30 3.17 17.01
N TYR A 288 2.45 4.17 16.80
CA TYR A 288 2.79 5.38 16.02
C TYR A 288 2.96 6.68 16.85
N ASN A 289 3.14 6.59 18.17
CA ASN A 289 3.52 7.69 19.07
C ASN A 289 2.84 9.06 18.82
N ASN A 290 1.53 9.08 18.52
CA ASN A 290 0.66 10.27 18.37
C ASN A 290 1.10 11.39 17.39
N HIS A 291 2.26 11.30 16.73
CA HIS A 291 2.71 12.31 15.76
C HIS A 291 2.02 12.18 14.38
N PHE A 292 1.27 11.10 14.15
CA PHE A 292 0.67 10.77 12.86
C PHE A 292 -0.84 10.99 12.81
N LEU A 293 -1.27 12.25 12.89
CA LEU A 293 -2.63 12.64 12.52
C LEU A 293 -2.66 13.02 11.03
N MET A 294 -3.12 12.08 10.20
CA MET A 294 -3.83 12.22 8.89
C MET A 294 -3.34 13.20 7.79
N HIS A 295 -2.34 14.04 8.01
CA HIS A 295 -1.94 15.10 7.07
C HIS A 295 -1.11 14.60 5.88
N ASP A 296 -0.51 13.41 5.93
CA ASP A 296 0.47 12.95 4.94
C ASP A 296 -0.11 12.21 3.71
N PHE A 297 -1.43 12.21 3.53
CA PHE A 297 -2.03 11.80 2.25
C PHE A 297 -2.32 12.99 1.31
N MET A 298 -2.11 14.22 1.78
CA MET A 298 -2.50 15.45 1.05
C MET A 298 -1.33 16.19 0.38
N GLY A 299 -0.19 15.51 0.18
CA GLY A 299 0.89 16.00 -0.69
C GLY A 299 0.54 15.90 -2.16
#